data_AF-A0A9J6GSK2-F1
#
_entry.id   AF-A0A9J6GSK2-F1
#
_cell.length_a   1.000
_cell.length_b   1.000
_cell.length_c   1.000
_cell.angle_alpha   90.00
_cell.angle_beta   90.00
_cell.angle_gamma   90.00
#
_symmetry.space_group_name_H-M   'P 1'
#
loop_
_entity.id
_entity.type
_entity.pdbx_description
1 polymer ?
#
loop_
_entity_poly.entity_id
_entity_poly.type
_entity_poly.pdbx_seq_one_letter_code
_entity_poly.pdbx_strand_id
1 'polypeptide(L)'
;MPIDGLGALHRIEGSLTAEKYSEILEYVMIPYAPDGPLPDGDYLFQQDLAPLHTAESVKKLLTDRGVRQLEGIPKGADVSIIEPVWGRIKVALSKEGLHRASAGDLWHVVEAAFNVIKEDTGYVEALRASLPSRIQHVIAAQGGMT
;
A
#
# COMPACT_ATOMS: atom_id res chain seq x y z
N MET A 1 -4.38 3.86 -7.24
CA MET A 1 -4.94 2.49 -7.13
C MET A 1 -5.35 2.06 -8.53
N PRO A 2 -5.02 0.82 -8.95
CA PRO A 2 -5.55 0.18 -10.14
C PRO A 2 -7.02 0.46 -10.46
N ILE A 3 -7.37 0.46 -11.75
CA ILE A 3 -8.78 0.40 -12.19
C ILE A 3 -9.44 -0.92 -11.74
N ASP A 4 -8.66 -2.02 -11.64
CA ASP A 4 -9.18 -3.37 -11.35
C ASP A 4 -9.07 -3.81 -9.87
N GLY A 5 -8.83 -2.89 -8.92
CA GLY A 5 -8.95 -3.20 -7.49
C GLY A 5 -7.69 -2.99 -6.64
N LEU A 6 -7.59 -3.74 -5.53
CA LEU A 6 -6.40 -3.73 -4.68
C LEU A 6 -5.22 -4.44 -5.36
N GLY A 7 -4.03 -3.89 -5.15
CA GLY A 7 -2.77 -4.43 -5.68
C GLY A 7 -2.36 -5.78 -5.08
N ALA A 8 -1.11 -6.18 -5.31
CA ALA A 8 -0.57 -7.39 -4.69
C ALA A 8 -0.44 -7.25 -3.16
N LEU A 9 -0.76 -8.32 -2.44
CA LEU A 9 -0.43 -8.48 -1.01
C LEU A 9 0.77 -9.43 -0.91
N HIS A 10 1.83 -9.01 -0.22
CA HIS A 10 3.05 -9.78 -0.10
C HIS A 10 3.42 -10.00 1.37
N ARG A 11 3.65 -11.27 1.76
CA ARG A 11 4.09 -11.63 3.10
C ARG A 11 5.59 -11.45 3.23
N ILE A 12 6.02 -10.71 4.25
CA ILE A 12 7.43 -10.55 4.57
C ILE A 12 7.81 -11.56 5.65
N GLU A 13 8.83 -12.38 5.37
CA GLU A 13 9.42 -13.28 6.36
C GLU A 13 10.60 -12.60 7.09
N GLY A 14 10.51 -12.56 8.41
CA GLY A 14 11.48 -11.87 9.28
C GLY A 14 11.39 -10.34 9.18
N SER A 15 12.48 -9.66 9.51
CA SER A 15 12.53 -8.19 9.47
C SER A 15 12.59 -7.66 8.04
N LEU A 16 11.88 -6.54 7.80
CA LEU A 16 11.97 -5.78 6.56
C LEU A 16 13.20 -4.86 6.60
N THR A 17 14.13 -5.07 5.67
CA THR A 17 15.31 -4.19 5.46
C THR A 17 15.15 -3.42 4.16
N ALA A 18 16.02 -2.43 3.93
CA ALA A 18 16.02 -1.69 2.66
C ALA A 18 16.34 -2.60 1.46
N GLU A 19 17.22 -3.61 1.64
CA GLU A 19 17.51 -4.59 0.58
C GLU A 19 16.27 -5.44 0.26
N LYS A 20 15.63 -6.05 1.27
CA LYS A 20 14.41 -6.84 1.06
C LYS A 20 13.28 -6.00 0.47
N TYR A 21 13.16 -4.74 0.89
CA TYR A 21 12.19 -3.83 0.30
C TYR A 21 12.49 -3.57 -1.18
N SER A 22 13.76 -3.37 -1.53
CA SER A 22 14.20 -3.22 -2.92
C SER A 22 13.87 -4.46 -3.76
N GLU A 23 14.04 -5.66 -3.21
CA GLU A 23 13.63 -6.91 -3.89
C GLU A 23 12.12 -6.98 -4.11
N ILE A 24 11.31 -6.60 -3.11
CA ILE A 24 9.85 -6.55 -3.26
C ILE A 24 9.46 -5.54 -4.35
N LEU A 25 10.10 -4.37 -4.40
CA LEU A 25 9.83 -3.40 -5.45
C LEU A 25 10.18 -3.95 -6.84
N GLU A 26 11.37 -4.52 -7.00
CA GLU A 26 11.90 -5.04 -8.27
C GLU A 26 11.08 -6.22 -8.81
N TYR A 27 10.70 -7.15 -7.95
CA TYR A 27 10.10 -8.42 -8.39
C TYR A 27 8.58 -8.50 -8.21
N VAL A 28 7.99 -7.60 -7.42
CA VAL A 28 6.54 -7.63 -7.15
C VAL A 28 5.87 -6.35 -7.64
N MET A 29 6.29 -5.17 -7.16
CA MET A 29 5.57 -3.92 -7.43
C MET A 29 5.76 -3.45 -8.88
N ILE A 30 7.02 -3.37 -9.34
CA ILE A 30 7.37 -2.81 -10.64
C ILE A 30 6.81 -3.66 -11.79
N PRO A 31 6.88 -5.00 -11.77
CA PRO A 31 6.24 -5.83 -12.79
C PRO A 31 4.70 -5.75 -12.75
N TYR A 32 4.11 -5.56 -11.56
CA TYR A 32 2.66 -5.51 -11.40
C TYR A 32 2.00 -4.29 -12.08
N ALA A 33 2.72 -3.17 -12.22
CA ALA A 33 2.16 -1.97 -12.83
C ALA A 33 1.87 -2.11 -14.34
N PRO A 34 2.84 -2.49 -15.20
CA PRO A 34 2.62 -2.66 -16.64
C PRO A 34 1.85 -3.95 -16.99
N ASP A 35 2.02 -5.04 -16.24
CA ASP A 35 1.31 -6.32 -16.49
C ASP A 35 -0.13 -6.33 -15.95
N GLY A 36 -0.60 -5.19 -15.45
CA GLY A 36 -1.88 -5.09 -14.79
C GLY A 36 -2.66 -3.82 -15.18
N PRO A 37 -3.23 -3.10 -14.21
CA PRO A 37 -4.30 -2.12 -14.40
C PRO A 37 -3.81 -0.72 -14.81
N LEU A 38 -2.50 -0.56 -14.99
CA LEU A 38 -1.84 0.69 -15.37
C LEU A 38 -0.92 0.43 -16.58
N PRO A 39 -1.47 -0.08 -17.70
CA PRO A 39 -0.69 -0.62 -18.82
C PRO A 39 0.19 0.44 -19.51
N ASP A 40 -0.22 1.71 -19.45
CA ASP A 40 0.54 2.82 -20.02
C ASP A 40 1.71 3.27 -19.14
N GLY A 41 1.88 2.67 -17.95
CA GLY A 41 2.90 3.07 -16.97
C GLY A 41 2.67 4.46 -16.37
N ASP A 42 1.52 5.09 -16.64
CA ASP A 42 1.21 6.44 -16.17
C ASP A 42 0.68 6.41 -14.72
N TYR A 43 1.58 6.18 -13.77
CA TYR A 43 1.28 6.22 -12.34
C TYR A 43 2.32 6.99 -11.53
N LEU A 44 1.88 7.44 -10.35
CA LEU A 44 2.73 7.97 -9.29
C LEU A 44 2.77 6.96 -8.14
N PHE A 45 3.97 6.48 -7.82
CA PHE A 45 4.19 5.59 -6.68
C PHE A 45 4.19 6.39 -5.38
N GLN A 46 3.34 5.99 -4.44
CA GLN A 46 3.25 6.59 -3.11
C GLN A 46 3.84 5.64 -2.07
N GLN A 47 4.77 6.13 -1.26
CA GLN A 47 5.31 5.46 -0.07
C GLN A 47 5.49 6.49 1.05
N ASP A 48 5.56 6.03 2.30
CA ASP A 48 5.83 6.93 3.44
C ASP A 48 7.33 7.29 3.54
N LEU A 49 7.66 8.19 4.46
CA LEU A 49 9.04 8.63 4.71
C LEU A 49 9.76 7.75 5.75
N ALA A 50 9.44 6.46 5.86
CA ALA A 50 10.19 5.55 6.71
C ALA A 50 11.67 5.48 6.26
N PRO A 51 12.64 5.37 7.20
CA PRO A 51 14.06 5.40 6.86
C PRO A 51 14.45 4.42 5.75
N LEU A 52 13.86 3.21 5.76
CA LEU A 52 14.14 2.17 4.77
C LEU A 52 13.62 2.54 3.36
N HIS A 53 12.45 3.18 3.24
CA HIS A 53 11.89 3.64 1.96
C HIS A 53 12.71 4.80 1.38
N THR A 54 13.34 5.59 2.25
CA THR A 54 14.19 6.73 1.86
C THR A 54 15.67 6.37 1.68
N ALA A 55 16.04 5.10 1.87
CA ALA A 55 17.40 4.62 1.73
C ALA A 55 17.93 4.86 0.30
N GLU A 56 19.23 5.06 0.18
CA GLU A 56 19.87 5.37 -1.11
C GLU A 56 19.65 4.25 -2.13
N SER A 57 19.74 2.98 -1.71
CA SER A 57 19.49 1.82 -2.56
C SER A 57 18.08 1.81 -3.16
N VAL A 58 17.07 2.12 -2.36
CA VAL A 58 15.66 2.17 -2.79
C VAL A 58 15.43 3.34 -3.76
N LYS A 59 15.95 4.53 -3.42
CA LYS A 59 15.85 5.70 -4.31
C LYS A 59 16.53 5.45 -5.65
N LYS A 60 17.71 4.84 -5.64
CA LYS A 60 18.45 4.50 -6.84
C LYS A 60 17.66 3.50 -7.69
N LEU A 61 17.12 2.45 -7.08
CA LEU A 61 16.30 1.46 -7.77
C LEU A 61 15.11 2.09 -8.48
N LEU A 62 14.31 2.89 -7.77
CA LEU A 62 13.13 3.56 -8.35
C LEU A 62 13.53 4.49 -9.50
N THR A 63 14.66 5.19 -9.37
CA THR A 63 15.20 6.07 -10.43
C THR A 63 15.65 5.26 -11.65
N ASP A 64 16.46 4.20 -11.45
CA ASP A 64 16.96 3.34 -12.53
C ASP A 64 15.81 2.65 -13.29
N ARG A 65 14.71 2.36 -12.59
CA ARG A 65 13.49 1.74 -13.15
C ARG A 65 12.48 2.75 -13.69
N GLY A 66 12.79 4.04 -13.65
CA GLY A 66 11.91 5.10 -14.17
C GLY A 66 10.59 5.26 -13.42
N VAL A 67 10.52 4.78 -12.17
CA VAL A 67 9.30 4.87 -11.35
C VAL A 67 9.14 6.30 -10.83
N ARG A 68 8.09 6.99 -11.30
CA ARG A 68 7.73 8.32 -10.76
C ARG A 68 7.12 8.18 -9.38
N GLN A 69 7.55 9.03 -8.46
CA GLN A 69 7.08 9.04 -7.08
C GLN A 69 6.18 10.24 -6.81
N LEU A 70 5.21 10.06 -5.93
CA LEU A 70 4.41 11.17 -5.39
C LEU A 70 5.23 11.89 -4.32
N GLU A 71 5.73 13.08 -4.63
CA GLU A 71 6.51 13.90 -3.71
C GLU A 71 5.59 14.71 -2.77
N GLY A 72 6.10 15.05 -1.58
CA GLY A 72 5.51 16.10 -0.75
C GLY A 72 4.36 15.72 0.17
N ILE A 73 4.20 14.44 0.54
CA ILE A 73 3.27 14.05 1.61
C ILE A 73 4.01 14.13 2.96
N PRO A 74 3.61 15.04 3.88
CA PRO A 74 4.19 15.11 5.20
C PRO A 74 3.97 13.80 5.97
N LYS A 75 4.95 13.43 6.80
CA LYS A 75 4.84 12.26 7.67
C LYS A 75 3.60 12.40 8.57
N GLY A 76 2.64 11.48 8.42
CA GLY A 76 1.41 11.45 9.23
C GLY A 76 0.22 12.22 8.64
N ALA A 77 0.33 12.79 7.44
CA ALA A 77 -0.84 13.31 6.71
C ALA A 77 -1.74 12.16 6.22
N ASP A 78 -3.05 12.24 6.43
CA ASP A 78 -4.03 11.17 6.11
C ASP A 78 -4.36 11.09 4.60
N VAL A 79 -3.34 10.90 3.79
CA VAL A 79 -3.45 10.68 2.33
C VAL A 79 -3.46 9.18 2.00
N SER A 80 -3.13 8.32 2.96
CA SER A 80 -2.91 6.90 2.71
C SER A 80 -4.23 6.11 2.70
N ILE A 81 -4.73 5.81 1.52
CA ILE A 81 -5.93 4.99 1.33
C ILE A 81 -5.75 3.51 1.72
N ILE A 82 -4.54 3.08 2.09
CA ILE A 82 -4.28 1.71 2.57
C ILE A 82 -4.68 1.53 4.04
N GLU A 83 -4.71 2.59 4.85
CA GLU A 83 -5.05 2.49 6.27
C GLU A 83 -6.49 2.01 6.51
N PRO A 84 -7.52 2.51 5.79
CA PRO A 84 -8.86 1.94 5.87
C PRO A 84 -8.92 0.44 5.51
N VAL A 85 -8.12 -0.01 4.55
CA VAL A 85 -8.04 -1.43 4.14
C VAL A 85 -7.49 -2.26 5.29
N TRP A 86 -6.39 -1.83 5.91
CA TRP A 86 -5.83 -2.48 7.10
C TRP A 86 -6.81 -2.45 8.29
N GLY A 87 -7.61 -1.39 8.43
CA GLY A 87 -8.68 -1.31 9.41
C GLY A 87 -9.70 -2.45 9.25
N ARG A 88 -10.19 -2.69 8.03
CA ARG A 88 -11.11 -3.80 7.74
C ARG A 88 -10.48 -5.17 8.02
N ILE A 89 -9.20 -5.36 7.65
CA ILE A 89 -8.47 -6.60 7.93
C ILE A 89 -8.33 -6.85 9.44
N LYS A 90 -7.99 -5.82 10.22
CA LYS A 90 -7.92 -5.90 11.70
C LYS A 90 -9.27 -6.26 12.32
N VAL A 91 -10.37 -5.74 11.79
CA VAL A 91 -11.72 -6.10 12.24
C VAL A 91 -12.02 -7.57 11.94
N ALA A 92 -11.63 -8.10 10.78
CA ALA A 92 -11.76 -9.51 10.46
C ALA A 92 -10.96 -10.37 11.46
N LEU A 93 -9.68 -10.04 11.67
CA LEU A 93 -8.82 -10.72 12.65
C LEU A 93 -9.40 -10.72 14.07
N SER A 94 -10.01 -9.61 14.51
CA SER A 94 -10.59 -9.54 15.87
C SER A 94 -11.80 -10.44 16.11
N LYS A 95 -12.45 -10.90 15.04
CA LYS A 95 -13.60 -11.82 15.11
C LYS A 95 -13.14 -13.28 15.19
N GLU A 96 -11.88 -13.54 14.86
CA GLU A 96 -11.29 -14.86 14.86
C GLU A 96 -10.71 -15.21 16.24
N GLY A 97 -10.79 -16.49 16.62
CA GLY A 97 -10.28 -17.01 17.90
C GLY A 97 -8.75 -17.17 17.95
N LEU A 98 -7.97 -16.16 17.57
CA LEU A 98 -6.54 -16.25 17.21
C LEU A 98 -5.56 -16.35 18.40
N HIS A 99 -6.05 -16.59 19.62
CA HIS A 99 -5.25 -16.62 20.85
C HIS A 99 -4.06 -17.61 20.85
N ARG A 100 -4.07 -18.62 19.96
CA ARG A 100 -2.97 -19.59 19.75
C ARG A 100 -2.56 -19.74 18.28
N ALA A 101 -2.93 -18.79 17.44
CA ALA A 101 -2.66 -18.83 16.02
C ALA A 101 -1.16 -18.74 15.73
N SER A 102 -0.67 -19.56 14.81
CA SER A 102 0.67 -19.41 14.24
C SER A 102 0.73 -18.20 13.28
N ALA A 103 1.94 -17.77 12.92
CA ALA A 103 2.11 -16.76 11.87
C ALA A 103 1.48 -17.20 10.53
N GLY A 104 1.47 -18.52 10.26
CA GLY A 104 0.76 -19.11 9.14
C GLY A 104 -0.74 -18.87 9.24
N ASP A 105 -1.36 -19.22 10.36
CA ASP A 105 -2.80 -19.06 10.55
C ASP A 105 -3.24 -17.60 10.44
N LEU A 106 -2.46 -16.69 11.04
CA LEU A 106 -2.69 -15.24 10.92
C LEU A 106 -2.63 -14.78 9.46
N TRP A 107 -1.64 -15.25 8.70
CA TRP A 107 -1.50 -14.91 7.29
C TRP A 107 -2.72 -15.34 6.48
N HIS A 108 -3.22 -16.56 6.67
CA HIS A 108 -4.38 -17.05 5.92
C HIS A 108 -5.63 -16.19 6.17
N VAL A 109 -5.83 -15.73 7.41
CA VAL A 109 -6.95 -14.82 7.73
C VAL A 109 -6.74 -13.46 7.09
N VAL A 110 -5.52 -12.91 7.11
CA VAL A 110 -5.19 -11.65 6.45
C VAL A 110 -5.43 -11.74 4.94
N GLU A 111 -4.95 -12.80 4.31
CA GLU A 111 -5.09 -13.02 2.87
C GLU A 111 -6.56 -13.20 2.48
N ALA A 112 -7.33 -14.00 3.23
CA ALA A 112 -8.76 -14.17 3.01
C ALA A 112 -9.53 -12.85 3.15
N ALA A 113 -9.27 -12.08 4.21
CA ALA A 113 -9.89 -10.78 4.42
C ALA A 113 -9.51 -9.78 3.30
N PHE A 114 -8.24 -9.78 2.86
CA PHE A 114 -7.79 -8.95 1.76
C PHE A 114 -8.48 -9.30 0.45
N ASN A 115 -8.63 -10.58 0.13
CA ASN A 115 -9.32 -11.03 -1.09
C ASN A 115 -10.80 -10.63 -1.10
N VAL A 116 -11.50 -10.74 0.04
CA VAL A 116 -12.88 -10.25 0.18
C VAL A 116 -12.97 -8.74 -0.10
N ILE A 117 -12.03 -7.94 0.43
CA ILE A 117 -12.02 -6.48 0.19
C ILE A 117 -11.68 -6.19 -1.28
N LYS A 118 -10.78 -6.97 -1.89
CA LYS A 118 -10.40 -6.82 -3.29
C LYS A 118 -11.58 -7.08 -4.24
N GLU A 119 -12.47 -8.01 -3.89
CA GLU A 119 -13.69 -8.32 -4.64
C GLU A 119 -14.81 -7.27 -4.41
N ASP A 120 -14.76 -6.50 -3.33
CA ASP A 120 -15.69 -5.39 -3.04
C ASP A 120 -15.34 -4.14 -3.88
N THR A 121 -15.67 -4.20 -5.17
CA THR A 121 -15.41 -3.12 -6.14
C THR A 121 -16.02 -1.79 -5.75
N GLY A 122 -17.18 -1.80 -5.07
CA GLY A 122 -17.83 -0.59 -4.57
C GLY A 122 -17.01 0.10 -3.48
N TYR A 123 -16.44 -0.66 -2.55
CA TYR A 123 -15.55 -0.10 -1.53
C TYR A 123 -14.23 0.40 -2.11
N VAL A 124 -13.62 -0.35 -3.02
CA VAL A 124 -12.38 0.05 -3.71
C VAL A 124 -12.58 1.39 -4.45
N GLU A 125 -13.68 1.51 -5.21
CA GLU A 125 -13.96 2.77 -5.92
C GLU A 125 -14.26 3.90 -4.93
N ALA A 126 -14.96 3.64 -3.82
CA ALA A 126 -15.17 4.65 -2.78
C ALA A 126 -13.85 5.14 -2.15
N LEU A 127 -12.88 4.24 -1.92
CA LEU A 127 -11.54 4.63 -1.46
C LEU A 127 -10.84 5.51 -2.48
N ARG A 128 -10.88 5.14 -3.76
CA ARG A 128 -10.30 5.92 -4.85
C ARG A 128 -10.96 7.30 -4.98
N ALA A 129 -12.29 7.35 -4.96
CA ALA A 129 -13.06 8.59 -5.01
C ALA A 129 -12.81 9.51 -3.79
N SER A 130 -12.34 8.96 -2.66
CA SER A 130 -11.98 9.76 -1.48
C SER A 130 -10.64 10.49 -1.61
N LEU A 131 -9.75 10.09 -2.52
CA LEU A 131 -8.41 10.67 -2.67
C LEU A 131 -8.40 12.18 -2.85
N PRO A 132 -9.21 12.79 -3.75
CA PRO A 132 -9.21 14.24 -3.92
C PRO A 132 -9.59 14.99 -2.64
N SER A 133 -10.59 14.51 -1.90
CA SER A 133 -11.04 15.13 -0.65
C SER A 133 -9.99 14.98 0.47
N ARG A 134 -9.35 13.82 0.58
CA ARG A 134 -8.23 13.60 1.53
C ARG A 134 -7.07 14.56 1.25
N ILE A 135 -6.68 14.70 -0.02
CA ILE A 135 -5.64 15.64 -0.44
C ILE A 135 -6.05 17.08 -0.10
N GLN A 136 -7.30 17.47 -0.36
CA GLN A 136 -7.81 18.80 -0.01
C GLN A 136 -7.76 19.06 1.50
N HIS A 137 -8.11 18.08 2.33
CA HIS A 137 -8.00 18.22 3.79
C HIS A 137 -6.55 18.43 4.21
N VAL A 138 -5.60 17.68 3.66
CA VAL A 138 -4.17 17.83 3.98
C VAL A 138 -3.63 19.19 3.55
N ILE A 139 -4.06 19.69 2.38
CA ILE A 139 -3.74 21.05 1.93
C ILE A 139 -4.33 22.09 2.89
N ALA A 140 -5.60 21.96 3.27
CA ALA A 140 -6.27 22.87 4.19
C ALA A 140 -5.62 22.88 5.59
N ALA A 141 -5.13 21.72 6.04
CA ALA A 141 -4.38 21.58 7.28
C ALA A 141 -2.91 22.03 7.17
N GLN A 142 -2.48 22.60 6.03
CA GLN A 142 -1.09 23.00 5.77
C GLN A 142 -0.09 21.86 6.00
N GLY A 143 -0.49 20.63 5.66
CA GLY A 143 0.29 19.42 5.90
C GLY A 143 0.17 18.83 7.31
N GLY A 144 -0.72 19.37 8.15
CA GLY A 144 -1.06 18.83 9.46
C GLY A 144 -1.89 17.54 9.40
N MET A 145 -2.12 16.93 10.58
CA MET A 145 -2.98 15.76 10.71
C MET A 145 -4.44 16.12 10.39
N THR A 146 -5.13 15.22 9.70
CA THR A 146 -6.51 15.36 9.23
C THR A 146 -7.32 14.13 9.56
#